data_AF-A0A0Q5Z9U0-F1
#
_entry.id   AF-A0A0Q5Z9U0-F1
#
_cell.length_a   1.000
_cell.length_b   1.000
_cell.length_c   1.000
_cell.angle_alpha   90.00
_cell.angle_beta   90.00
_cell.angle_gamma   90.00
#
_symmetry.space_group_name_H-M   'P 1'
#
loop_
_entity.id
_entity.type
_entity.pdbx_description
1 polymer ?
#
loop_
_entity_poly.entity_id
_entity_poly.type
_entity_poly.pdbx_seq_one_letter_code
_entity_poly.pdbx_strand_id
1 'polypeptide(L)'
;MPLHRDIFWVGRQWAVTGAGIQAIDQRLRGVLDIAIARLWDDDLVQSRRAKPGVNAADFDKALTVARERFPKAPVSGPVVAQRGTLGAIETPVVSPVVPAMSLRAEGRLARFLPQWRIRR
;
A
#
# COMPACT_ATOMS: atom_id res chain seq x y z
N MET A 1 -1.93 -10.04 9.25
CA MET A 1 -2.28 -8.74 8.63
C MET A 1 -1.01 -8.16 8.04
N PRO A 2 -0.89 -7.98 6.72
CA PRO A 2 0.37 -7.54 6.13
C PRO A 2 0.58 -6.05 6.45
N LEU A 3 1.63 -5.72 7.20
CA LEU A 3 2.15 -4.36 7.23
C LEU A 3 2.61 -4.02 5.80
N HIS A 4 2.04 -2.98 5.20
CA HIS A 4 2.48 -2.48 3.88
C HIS A 4 3.96 -2.08 3.99
N ARG A 5 4.88 -2.91 3.50
CA ARG A 5 6.33 -2.70 3.61
C ARG A 5 6.91 -1.68 2.63
N ASP A 6 6.05 -1.01 1.87
CA ASP A 6 6.45 -0.24 0.69
C ASP A 6 5.93 1.21 0.68
N ILE A 7 5.83 1.87 1.84
CA ILE A 7 5.40 3.27 1.93
C ILE A 7 6.63 4.19 1.95
N PHE A 8 6.77 5.01 0.91
CA PHE A 8 7.82 6.01 0.74
C PHE A 8 7.21 7.40 0.80
N TRP A 9 7.45 8.13 1.88
CA TRP A 9 6.92 9.48 2.06
C TRP A 9 7.65 10.47 1.16
N VAL A 10 6.89 11.33 0.48
CA VAL A 10 7.39 12.40 -0.37
C VAL A 10 6.83 13.73 0.13
N GLY A 11 7.70 14.51 0.76
CA GLY A 11 7.32 15.77 1.38
C GLY A 11 6.32 15.56 2.52
N ARG A 12 5.33 16.44 2.62
CA ARG A 12 4.33 16.43 3.72
C ARG A 12 2.94 15.95 3.28
N GLN A 13 2.69 15.86 1.98
CA GLN A 13 1.35 15.57 1.44
C GLN A 13 1.23 14.24 0.69
N TRP A 14 2.33 13.62 0.30
CA TRP A 14 2.31 12.46 -0.59
C TRP A 14 3.10 11.28 -0.07
N ALA A 15 2.67 10.09 -0.46
CA ALA A 15 3.45 8.87 -0.28
C ALA A 15 3.33 7.98 -1.53
N VAL A 16 4.44 7.36 -1.92
CA VAL A 16 4.47 6.28 -2.91
C VAL A 16 4.31 4.97 -2.15
N THR A 17 3.31 4.19 -2.52
CA THR A 17 2.96 2.92 -1.89
C THR A 17 3.05 1.79 -2.91
N GLY A 18 2.92 0.55 -2.44
CA GLY A 18 2.75 -0.62 -3.31
C GLY A 18 1.46 -0.60 -4.17
N ALA A 19 0.55 0.35 -3.94
CA ALA A 19 -0.67 0.52 -4.74
C ALA A 19 -0.57 1.68 -5.75
N GLY A 20 0.45 2.54 -5.65
CA GLY A 20 0.60 3.76 -6.44
C GLY A 20 0.92 4.96 -5.58
N ILE A 21 0.54 6.17 -6.01
CA ILE A 21 0.73 7.40 -5.24
C ILE A 21 -0.54 7.76 -4.47
N GLN A 22 -0.37 8.11 -3.19
CA GLN A 22 -1.48 8.40 -2.28
C GLN A 22 -1.26 9.74 -1.59
N ALA A 23 -2.35 10.49 -1.44
CA ALA A 23 -2.37 11.68 -0.62
C ALA A 23 -2.53 11.28 0.85
N ILE A 24 -1.76 11.93 1.72
CA ILE A 24 -1.73 11.59 3.16
C ILE A 24 -2.99 12.10 3.87
N ASP A 25 -3.60 13.16 3.35
CA ASP A 25 -4.79 13.75 3.95
C ASP A 25 -6.00 12.82 3.80
N GLN A 26 -6.33 12.14 4.90
CA GLN A 26 -7.48 11.24 5.00
C GLN A 26 -8.82 11.96 4.80
N ARG A 27 -8.89 13.29 4.99
CA ARG A 27 -10.10 14.08 4.71
C ARG A 27 -10.44 14.04 3.24
N LEU A 28 -9.43 13.89 2.38
CA LEU A 28 -9.60 13.75 0.94
C LEU A 28 -10.04 12.34 0.54
N ARG A 29 -10.14 11.38 1.46
CA ARG A 29 -10.65 10.01 1.24
C ARG A 29 -10.07 9.32 -0.01
N GLY A 30 -8.79 9.55 -0.29
CA GLY A 30 -8.11 8.98 -1.46
C GLY A 30 -8.55 9.54 -2.81
N VAL A 31 -9.28 10.66 -2.86
CA VAL A 31 -9.74 11.31 -4.11
C VAL A 31 -8.56 11.65 -5.03
N LEU A 32 -7.42 11.98 -4.43
CA LEU A 32 -6.20 12.33 -5.14
C LEU A 32 -5.28 11.15 -5.45
N ASP A 33 -5.63 9.95 -4.99
CA ASP A 33 -4.79 8.79 -5.16
C ASP A 33 -4.79 8.35 -6.63
N ILE A 34 -3.62 7.92 -7.09
CA ILE A 34 -3.43 7.38 -8.43
C ILE A 34 -2.84 5.99 -8.28
N ALA A 35 -3.62 4.99 -8.67
CA ALA A 35 -3.19 3.60 -8.70
C ALA A 35 -2.11 3.39 -9.77
N ILE A 36 -1.26 2.37 -9.59
CA ILE A 36 -0.17 2.02 -10.53
C ILE A 36 -0.67 1.91 -11.97
N ALA A 37 -1.84 1.28 -12.18
CA ALA A 37 -2.43 1.11 -13.51
C ALA A 37 -2.75 2.43 -14.25
N ARG A 38 -2.88 3.53 -13.51
CA ARG A 38 -3.22 4.87 -14.05
C ARG A 38 -2.09 5.90 -13.87
N LEU A 39 -0.89 5.45 -13.49
CA LEU A 39 0.25 6.34 -13.27
C LEU A 39 0.75 7.01 -14.57
N TRP A 40 0.43 6.39 -15.70
CA TRP A 40 0.77 6.85 -17.05
C TRP A 40 -0.42 7.47 -17.79
N ASP A 41 -1.54 7.69 -17.10
CA ASP A 41 -2.71 8.42 -17.60
C ASP A 41 -2.48 9.92 -17.34
N ASP A 42 -1.96 10.62 -18.35
CA ASP A 42 -1.55 12.01 -18.19
C ASP A 42 -2.74 12.94 -17.93
N ASP A 43 -3.92 12.66 -18.47
CA ASP A 43 -5.14 13.43 -18.20
C ASP A 43 -5.56 13.31 -16.73
N LEU A 44 -5.52 12.10 -16.17
CA LEU A 44 -5.77 11.90 -14.75
C LEU A 44 -4.72 12.62 -13.90
N VAL A 45 -3.44 12.45 -14.23
CA VAL A 45 -2.32 13.07 -13.50
C VAL A 45 -2.50 14.59 -13.47
N GLN A 46 -2.76 15.22 -14.61
CA GLN A 46 -3.00 16.66 -14.68
C GLN A 46 -4.24 17.07 -13.91
N SER A 47 -5.32 16.30 -13.97
CA SER A 47 -6.54 16.59 -13.20
C SER A 47 -6.31 16.57 -11.68
N ARG A 48 -5.41 15.72 -11.19
CA ARG A 48 -5.05 15.63 -9.77
C ARG A 48 -4.10 16.75 -9.37
N ARG A 49 -3.12 17.03 -10.21
CA ARG A 49 -2.17 18.12 -10.03
C ARG A 49 -2.84 19.50 -9.97
N ALA A 50 -3.88 19.71 -10.79
CA ALA A 50 -4.61 20.98 -10.87
C ALA A 50 -5.59 21.23 -9.70
N LYS A 51 -5.77 20.27 -8.78
CA LYS A 51 -6.69 20.45 -7.65
C LYS A 51 -6.16 21.52 -6.67
N PRO A 52 -7.03 22.41 -6.17
CA PRO A 52 -6.63 23.42 -5.20
C PRO A 52 -6.14 22.75 -3.90
N GLY A 53 -5.02 23.24 -3.37
CA GLY A 53 -4.39 22.74 -2.13
C GLY A 53 -3.38 21.61 -2.34
N VAL A 54 -3.16 21.15 -3.58
CA VAL A 54 -2.11 20.20 -3.92
C VAL A 54 -0.76 20.93 -3.99
N ASN A 55 0.23 20.44 -3.24
CA ASN A 55 1.62 20.79 -3.48
C ASN A 55 2.10 20.09 -4.75
N ALA A 56 2.12 20.83 -5.86
CA ALA A 56 2.53 20.33 -7.17
C ALA A 56 3.96 19.79 -7.18
N ALA A 57 4.88 20.41 -6.43
CA ALA A 57 6.28 19.96 -6.38
C ALA A 57 6.42 18.58 -5.72
N ASP A 58 5.75 18.37 -4.58
CA ASP A 58 5.76 17.07 -3.90
C ASP A 58 5.04 16.01 -4.75
N PHE A 59 3.95 16.39 -5.43
CA PHE A 59 3.22 15.50 -6.33
C PHE A 59 4.07 15.06 -7.52
N ASP A 60 4.74 16.00 -8.20
CA ASP A 60 5.59 15.72 -9.36
C ASP A 60 6.76 14.81 -8.94
N LYS A 61 7.35 15.04 -7.77
CA LYS A 61 8.38 14.17 -7.20
C LYS A 61 7.86 12.76 -6.90
N ALA A 62 6.67 12.65 -6.31
CA ALA A 62 6.05 11.36 -6.03
C ALA A 62 5.73 10.59 -7.31
N LEU A 63 5.26 11.29 -8.35
CA LEU A 63 5.00 10.71 -9.66
C LEU A 63 6.28 10.16 -10.30
N THR A 64 7.39 10.91 -10.26
CA THR A 64 8.69 10.46 -10.76
C THR A 64 9.15 9.19 -10.04
N VAL A 65 9.17 9.20 -8.70
CA VAL A 65 9.59 8.04 -7.90
C VAL A 65 8.69 6.82 -8.17
N ALA A 66 7.38 7.04 -8.31
CA ALA A 66 6.46 5.96 -8.64
C ALA A 66 6.69 5.40 -10.04
N ARG A 67 6.98 6.24 -11.05
CA ARG A 67 7.22 5.81 -12.43
C ARG A 67 8.55 5.07 -12.58
N GLU A 68 9.58 5.48 -11.84
CA GLU A 68 10.85 4.75 -11.73
C GLU A 68 10.65 3.37 -11.12
N ARG A 69 9.80 3.26 -10.09
CA ARG A 69 9.52 1.99 -9.42
C ARG A 69 8.57 1.07 -10.19
N PHE A 70 7.62 1.66 -10.91
CA PHE A 70 6.60 0.97 -11.70
C PHE A 70 6.71 1.41 -13.17
N PRO A 71 7.74 0.92 -13.90
CA PRO A 71 7.91 1.25 -15.30
C PRO A 71 6.67 0.81 -16.10
N LYS A 72 6.33 1.58 -17.14
CA LYS A 72 5.22 1.26 -18.03
C LYS A 72 5.50 -0.12 -18.67
N ALA A 73 4.78 -1.14 -18.24
CA ALA A 73 4.82 -2.42 -18.92
C ALA A 73 4.40 -2.20 -20.39
N PRO A 74 5.12 -2.76 -21.37
CA PRO A 74 4.67 -2.71 -22.75
C PRO A 74 3.27 -3.33 -22.80
N VAL A 75 2.29 -2.58 -23.32
CA VAL A 75 0.92 -3.04 -23.49
C VAL A 75 0.95 -4.18 -24.50
N SER A 76 1.13 -5.40 -24.03
CA SER A 76 0.73 -6.57 -24.80
C SER A 76 -0.80 -6.63 -24.74
N GLY A 77 -1.44 -6.84 -25.90
CA GLY A 77 -2.87 -7.08 -26.01
C GLY A 77 -3.36 -8.25 -25.14
N PRO A 78 -4.65 -8.63 -25.19
CA PRO A 78 -5.27 -9.43 -24.16
C PRO A 78 -4.63 -10.82 -24.10
N VAL A 79 -3.73 -11.04 -23.14
CA VAL A 79 -3.25 -12.36 -22.80
C VAL A 79 -3.94 -12.77 -21.52
N VAL A 80 -5.09 -13.39 -21.73
CA VAL A 80 -5.70 -14.39 -20.85
C VAL A 80 -4.61 -15.18 -20.12
N ALA A 81 -4.75 -15.26 -18.80
CA ALA A 81 -4.12 -16.24 -17.91
C ALA A 81 -2.59 -16.39 -17.99
N GLN A 82 -1.88 -15.71 -17.08
CA GLN A 82 -0.67 -16.30 -16.49
C GLN A 82 -0.83 -16.37 -14.96
N ARG A 83 -1.73 -17.29 -14.56
CA ARG A 83 -1.66 -17.98 -13.26
C ARG A 83 -0.87 -19.29 -13.35
N GLY A 84 -0.21 -19.57 -14.48
CA GLY A 84 0.53 -20.79 -14.71
C GLY A 84 2.02 -20.54 -14.68
N THR A 85 2.74 -21.40 -13.96
CA THR A 85 4.17 -21.67 -14.03
C THR A 85 5.07 -20.91 -13.05
N LEU A 86 5.10 -21.39 -11.81
CA LEU A 86 6.37 -21.68 -11.13
C LEU A 86 6.15 -22.80 -10.10
N GLY A 87 6.62 -23.99 -10.46
CA GLY A 87 6.98 -25.05 -9.52
C GLY A 87 5.88 -26.04 -9.15
N ALA A 88 5.72 -27.07 -9.98
CA ALA A 88 5.34 -28.38 -9.46
C ALA A 88 6.42 -28.81 -8.46
N ILE A 89 6.07 -28.83 -7.17
CA ILE A 89 6.79 -29.58 -6.16
C ILE A 89 5.78 -30.60 -5.65
N GLU A 90 5.87 -31.82 -6.18
CA GLU A 90 5.25 -32.99 -5.55
C GLU A 90 5.98 -33.27 -4.24
N THR A 91 5.28 -33.25 -3.09
CA THR A 91 5.45 -34.15 -1.92
C THR A 91 4.46 -33.77 -0.78
N PRO A 92 4.19 -34.66 0.19
CA PRO A 92 2.85 -35.20 0.45
C PRO A 92 2.04 -34.48 1.54
N VAL A 93 0.77 -34.87 1.61
CA VAL A 93 -0.24 -34.60 2.66
C VAL A 93 0.37 -34.53 4.06
N VAL A 94 0.20 -33.37 4.72
CA VAL A 94 0.05 -33.30 6.17
C VAL A 94 -1.06 -32.28 6.46
N SER A 95 -2.22 -32.78 6.88
CA SER A 95 -3.28 -31.94 7.46
C SER A 95 -2.68 -31.18 8.65
N PRO A 96 -2.82 -29.84 8.72
CA PRO A 96 -2.46 -29.14 9.94
C PRO A 96 -3.50 -29.49 11.01
N VAL A 97 -3.13 -30.39 11.92
CA VAL A 97 -3.77 -30.48 13.24
C VAL A 97 -3.67 -29.09 13.85
N VAL A 98 -4.81 -28.43 13.97
CA VAL A 98 -4.94 -27.16 14.66
C VAL A 98 -4.77 -27.45 16.15
N PRO A 99 -3.75 -26.92 16.85
CA PRO A 99 -3.72 -27.04 18.30
C PRO A 99 -4.87 -26.20 18.84
N ALA A 100 -5.81 -26.81 19.57
CA ALA A 100 -6.83 -26.08 20.29
C ALA A 100 -6.13 -25.23 21.37
N MET A 101 -5.97 -23.93 21.11
CA MET A 101 -5.43 -22.98 22.07
C MET A 101 -6.37 -22.88 23.27
N SER A 102 -6.01 -23.48 24.40
CA SER A 102 -6.71 -23.23 25.66
C SER A 102 -6.15 -21.97 26.31
N LEU A 103 -6.94 -20.90 26.34
CA LEU A 103 -6.62 -19.69 27.09
C LEU A 103 -7.02 -19.90 28.55
N ARG A 104 -6.06 -19.99 29.47
CA ARG A 104 -6.33 -19.90 30.92
C ARG A 104 -6.02 -18.49 31.39
N ALA A 105 -7.03 -17.81 31.92
CA ALA A 105 -6.86 -16.56 32.63
C ALA A 105 -6.47 -16.87 34.08
N GLU A 106 -5.17 -16.88 34.37
CA GLU A 106 -4.71 -16.74 35.76
C GLU A 106 -5.08 -15.31 36.18
N GLY A 107 -6.02 -15.16 37.11
CA GLY A 107 -6.70 -13.92 37.52
C GLY A 107 -5.82 -12.81 38.11
N ARG A 108 -4.69 -12.49 37.47
CA ARG A 108 -3.84 -11.36 37.77
C ARG A 108 -4.31 -10.19 36.92
N LEU A 109 -4.84 -9.15 37.57
CA LEU A 109 -5.20 -7.88 36.94
C LEU A 109 -4.07 -7.42 36.02
N ALA A 110 -4.39 -7.25 34.73
CA ALA A 110 -3.46 -6.73 33.74
C ALA A 110 -2.90 -5.40 34.24
N ARG A 111 -1.58 -5.31 34.42
CA ARG A 111 -0.92 -4.03 34.72
C ARG A 111 -0.88 -3.25 33.42
N PHE A 112 -1.86 -2.37 33.24
CA PHE A 112 -1.86 -1.40 32.14
C PHE A 112 -0.58 -0.55 32.24
N LEU A 113 0.21 -0.54 31.17
CA LEU A 113 1.33 0.38 31.06
C LEU A 113 0.80 1.82 31.09
N PRO A 114 1.54 2.76 31.70
CA PRO A 114 1.11 4.14 31.76
C PRO A 114 0.82 4.68 30.35
N GLN A 115 -0.36 5.28 30.20
CA GLN A 115 -0.79 5.96 28.98
C GLN A 115 0.29 6.96 28.52
N TRP A 116 0.69 6.87 27.26
CA TRP A 116 1.67 7.78 26.67
C TRP A 116 1.08 9.20 26.66
N ARG A 117 1.62 10.11 27.47
CA ARG A 117 1.22 11.52 27.48
C ARG A 117 1.85 12.23 26.28
N ILE A 118 1.05 12.59 25.29
CA ILE A 118 1.45 13.51 24.22
C ILE A 118 1.56 14.91 24.84
N ARG A 119 2.77 15.47 24.92
CA ARG A 119 2.96 16.89 25.27
C ARG A 119 2.68 17.73 24.02
N ARG A 120 1.80 18.73 24.16
CA ARG A 120 1.53 19.74 23.12
C ARG A 120 2.57 20.85 23.18
#